data_AF-A0A8J1YRQ7-F1
#
_entry.id   AF-A0A8J1YRQ7-F1
#
_cell.length_a   1.000
_cell.length_b   1.000
_cell.length_c   1.000
_cell.angle_alpha   90.00
_cell.angle_beta   90.00
_cell.angle_gamma   90.00
#
_symmetry.space_group_name_H-M   'P 1'
#
loop_
_entity.id
_entity.type
_entity.pdbx_description
1 polymer ?
#
loop_
_entity_poly.entity_id
_entity_poly.type
_entity_poly.pdbx_seq_one_letter_code
_entity_poly.pdbx_strand_id
1 'polypeptide(L)'
;MEDTLDKRVNAMYKGQHQHALLNLAAFHYSTGGLDSAKGSIDEAIRVARAEGDRACLRQCMSLLRRLETEMYSAAFTLFEIPRIRQAPLPHSRLAMATTPMDELWSIKAALDLGEPVHVAFRRIHLALARYEESQIKPDNKQDPKDGWTTKDAFDVAAWHAAQAGLWASLGSETLAMLHEDMTLSADEADEDGRLSVLLGRAVRLASKARFDEAVALLLDITLLEGLSLALYHRWARVVWSVLKRQADMTQDAEGLVILEALMPPEGSIACLGAGGPSRQLGHPSADLNANERVTTSRGIILAQEEVRSSLRKAKKMQEANTPSYLILPRVLSAVQMSNELGLWPLYRHGIIVLGEVLVSMEGAGMAPKAMQEVLSVWDQVLGSGDEEAIALGALVLGKVKVELALDNGSANLLAEAVDHLQHSLQVAIKLASRSLILEATTLLALIADMQGNADERDRLAQQWEMAHVGDIKDLSRRREQMRQVGEIVKL
;
A
#
# COMPACT_ATOMS: atom_id res chain seq x y z
N MET A 1 -3.69 -26.69 57.31
CA MET A 1 -2.61 -25.86 56.74
C MET A 1 -2.44 -26.14 55.24
N GLU A 2 -2.60 -27.39 54.78
CA GLU A 2 -2.76 -27.74 53.34
C GLU A 2 -4.00 -27.10 52.70
N ASP A 3 -5.16 -27.14 53.36
CA ASP A 3 -6.43 -26.61 52.83
C ASP A 3 -6.43 -25.07 52.64
N THR A 4 -5.45 -24.37 53.22
CA THR A 4 -5.21 -22.92 53.02
C THR A 4 -4.18 -22.63 51.94
N LEU A 5 -3.29 -23.57 51.64
CA LEU A 5 -2.33 -23.46 50.53
C LEU A 5 -3.02 -23.77 49.20
N ASP A 6 -3.86 -24.81 49.14
CA ASP A 6 -4.65 -25.16 47.95
C ASP A 6 -5.68 -24.08 47.59
N LYS A 7 -6.27 -23.41 48.58
CA LYS A 7 -7.14 -22.25 48.34
C LYS A 7 -6.39 -21.02 47.83
N ARG A 8 -5.12 -20.83 48.23
CA ARG A 8 -4.26 -19.75 47.73
C ARG A 8 -3.71 -20.02 46.34
N VAL A 9 -3.31 -21.27 46.06
CA VAL A 9 -2.88 -21.70 44.73
C VAL A 9 -4.04 -21.68 43.74
N ASN A 10 -5.22 -22.18 44.12
CA ASN A 10 -6.43 -22.06 43.29
C ASN A 10 -6.91 -20.62 43.11
N ALA A 11 -6.62 -19.70 44.05
CA ALA A 11 -6.90 -18.28 43.85
C ALA A 11 -5.88 -17.59 42.92
N MET A 12 -4.64 -18.09 42.87
CA MET A 12 -3.58 -17.56 42.01
C MET A 12 -3.71 -18.04 40.55
N TYR A 13 -4.22 -19.26 40.33
CA TYR A 13 -4.53 -19.80 39.00
C TYR A 13 -5.98 -19.50 38.54
N LYS A 14 -6.88 -19.09 39.45
CA LYS A 14 -8.22 -18.61 39.08
C LYS A 14 -8.05 -17.38 38.21
N GLY A 15 -8.53 -17.48 36.97
CA GLY A 15 -8.42 -16.39 36.02
C GLY A 15 -7.18 -16.40 35.14
N GLN A 16 -6.30 -17.41 35.19
CA GLN A 16 -5.16 -17.48 34.28
C GLN A 16 -5.45 -18.30 33.02
N HIS A 17 -6.41 -19.23 33.08
CA HIS A 17 -6.66 -20.17 31.99
C HIS A 17 -7.27 -19.49 30.75
N GLN A 18 -8.26 -18.62 30.92
CA GLN A 18 -8.86 -17.84 29.83
C GLN A 18 -7.85 -16.89 29.19
N HIS A 19 -6.95 -16.30 29.98
CA HIS A 19 -5.92 -15.41 29.46
C HIS A 19 -4.84 -16.20 28.69
N ALA A 20 -4.48 -17.39 29.15
CA ALA A 20 -3.59 -18.29 28.40
C ALA A 20 -4.20 -18.72 27.06
N LEU A 21 -5.49 -19.06 27.05
CA LEU A 21 -6.22 -19.41 25.82
C LEU A 21 -6.36 -18.21 24.87
N LEU A 22 -6.62 -17.01 25.40
CA LEU A 22 -6.66 -15.78 24.60
C LEU A 22 -5.28 -15.48 23.97
N ASN A 23 -4.20 -15.61 24.73
CA ASN A 23 -2.84 -15.43 24.22
C ASN A 23 -2.47 -16.48 23.18
N LEU A 24 -2.90 -17.73 23.36
CA LEU A 24 -2.73 -18.79 22.36
C LEU A 24 -3.51 -18.49 21.07
N ALA A 25 -4.75 -17.99 21.19
CA ALA A 25 -5.54 -17.55 20.06
C ALA A 25 -4.87 -16.37 19.32
N ALA A 26 -4.35 -15.38 20.08
CA ALA A 26 -3.63 -14.24 19.52
C ALA A 26 -2.33 -14.68 18.81
N PHE A 27 -1.60 -15.64 19.38
CA PHE A 27 -0.42 -16.24 18.76
C PHE A 27 -0.79 -16.89 17.42
N HIS A 28 -1.77 -17.80 17.39
CA HIS A 28 -2.23 -18.43 16.16
C HIS A 28 -2.77 -17.42 15.13
N TYR A 29 -3.43 -16.36 15.59
CA TYR A 29 -3.89 -15.28 14.73
C TYR A 29 -2.70 -14.54 14.08
N SER A 30 -1.66 -14.23 14.85
CA SER A 30 -0.46 -13.55 14.34
C SER A 30 0.33 -14.41 13.36
N THR A 31 0.37 -15.73 13.55
CA THR A 31 1.12 -16.67 12.70
C THR A 31 0.31 -17.18 11.51
N GLY A 32 -0.99 -16.86 11.42
CA GLY A 32 -1.85 -17.19 10.28
C GLY A 32 -2.60 -18.52 10.40
N GLY A 33 -2.51 -19.19 11.55
CA GLY A 33 -3.32 -20.36 11.87
C GLY A 33 -4.76 -19.97 12.23
N LEU A 34 -5.51 -19.40 11.28
CA LEU A 34 -6.84 -18.82 11.55
C LEU A 34 -7.84 -19.82 12.13
N ASP A 35 -7.84 -21.07 11.65
CA ASP A 35 -8.75 -22.10 12.15
C ASP A 35 -8.39 -22.54 13.58
N SER A 36 -7.08 -22.61 13.90
CA SER A 36 -6.60 -22.89 15.26
C SER A 36 -6.85 -21.72 16.22
N ALA A 37 -6.71 -20.49 15.73
CA ALA A 37 -7.06 -19.28 16.47
C ALA A 37 -8.56 -19.26 16.78
N LYS A 38 -9.41 -19.64 15.82
CA LYS A 38 -10.86 -19.76 16.01
C LYS A 38 -11.23 -20.81 17.07
N GLY A 39 -10.65 -22.00 16.99
CA GLY A 39 -10.88 -23.04 18.02
C GLY A 39 -10.46 -22.57 19.42
N SER A 40 -9.31 -21.90 19.51
CA SER A 40 -8.78 -21.38 20.78
C SER A 40 -9.62 -20.23 21.35
N ILE A 41 -10.13 -19.34 20.51
CA ILE A 41 -10.95 -18.20 20.96
C ILE A 41 -12.34 -18.63 21.40
N ASP A 42 -12.96 -19.60 20.73
CA ASP A 42 -14.26 -20.16 21.13
C ASP A 42 -14.18 -20.79 22.53
N GLU A 43 -13.08 -21.50 22.79
CA GLU A 43 -12.80 -22.07 24.11
C GLU A 43 -12.51 -20.99 25.16
N ALA A 44 -11.71 -19.98 24.82
CA ALA A 44 -11.45 -18.83 25.71
C ALA A 44 -12.74 -18.10 26.10
N ILE A 45 -13.67 -17.91 25.16
CA ILE A 45 -15.00 -17.30 25.41
C ILE A 45 -15.82 -18.16 26.37
N ARG A 46 -15.82 -19.49 26.18
CA ARG A 46 -16.54 -20.43 27.05
C ARG A 46 -16.03 -20.36 28.49
N VAL A 47 -14.71 -20.39 28.69
CA VAL A 47 -14.07 -20.29 30.00
C VAL A 47 -14.31 -18.91 30.63
N ALA A 48 -14.11 -17.82 29.89
CA ALA A 48 -14.33 -16.46 30.40
C ALA A 48 -15.78 -16.23 30.85
N ARG A 49 -16.77 -16.81 30.15
CA ARG A 49 -18.18 -16.78 30.57
C ARG A 49 -18.43 -17.58 31.84
N ALA A 50 -17.83 -18.76 31.97
CA ALA A 50 -17.96 -19.60 33.15
C ALA A 50 -17.34 -18.96 34.40
N GLU A 51 -16.22 -18.25 34.23
CA GLU A 51 -15.53 -17.54 35.32
C GLU A 51 -16.12 -16.14 35.60
N GLY A 52 -16.95 -15.61 34.69
CA GLY A 52 -17.53 -14.28 34.82
C GLY A 52 -16.56 -13.13 34.51
N ASP A 53 -15.45 -13.41 33.85
CA ASP A 53 -14.43 -12.43 33.48
C ASP A 53 -14.88 -11.60 32.26
N ARG A 54 -15.45 -10.44 32.55
CA ARG A 54 -15.95 -9.50 31.53
C ARG A 54 -14.83 -8.79 30.77
N ALA A 55 -13.62 -8.69 31.34
CA ALA A 55 -12.50 -8.01 30.68
C ALA A 55 -11.91 -8.92 29.60
N CYS A 56 -11.56 -10.15 29.97
CA CYS A 56 -11.10 -11.16 29.00
C CYS A 56 -12.17 -11.41 27.93
N LEU A 57 -13.46 -11.51 28.30
CA LEU A 57 -14.53 -11.71 27.33
C LEU A 57 -14.60 -10.59 26.28
N ARG A 58 -14.39 -9.32 26.66
CA ARG A 58 -14.36 -8.20 25.70
C ARG A 58 -13.22 -8.34 24.71
N GLN A 59 -12.02 -8.71 25.17
CA GLN A 59 -10.86 -8.95 24.32
C GLN A 59 -11.08 -10.15 23.39
N CYS A 60 -11.67 -11.24 23.90
CA CYS A 60 -12.02 -12.40 23.09
C CYS A 60 -13.00 -12.04 21.96
N MET A 61 -14.04 -11.24 22.27
CA MET A 61 -15.00 -10.79 21.27
C MET A 61 -14.38 -9.83 20.24
N SER A 62 -13.42 -9.00 20.65
CA SER A 62 -12.64 -8.16 19.73
C SER A 62 -11.85 -9.02 18.75
N LEU A 63 -11.05 -9.98 19.25
CA LEU A 63 -10.25 -10.86 18.40
C LEU A 63 -11.12 -11.74 17.50
N LEU A 64 -12.23 -12.28 18.01
CA LEU A 64 -13.18 -13.07 17.21
C LEU A 64 -13.72 -12.27 16.02
N ARG A 65 -14.11 -11.01 16.20
CA ARG A 65 -14.57 -10.15 15.09
C ARG A 65 -13.49 -9.95 14.03
N ARG A 66 -12.23 -9.76 14.45
CA ARG A 66 -11.09 -9.63 13.52
C ARG A 66 -10.90 -10.90 12.71
N LEU A 67 -10.93 -12.05 13.40
CA LEU A 67 -10.88 -13.38 12.79
C LEU A 67 -12.02 -13.60 11.79
N GLU A 68 -13.27 -13.34 12.17
CA GLU A 68 -14.42 -13.54 11.29
C GLU A 68 -14.37 -12.66 10.04
N THR A 69 -13.97 -11.39 10.21
CA THR A 69 -13.81 -10.46 9.09
C THR A 69 -12.73 -10.97 8.12
N GLU A 70 -11.60 -11.42 8.65
CA GLU A 70 -10.50 -11.92 7.82
C GLU A 70 -10.83 -13.26 7.16
N MET A 71 -11.58 -14.13 7.84
CA MET A 71 -11.90 -15.46 7.34
C MET A 71 -13.02 -15.47 6.30
N TYR A 72 -13.99 -14.57 6.41
CA TYR A 72 -15.27 -14.68 5.70
C TYR A 72 -15.66 -13.42 4.91
N SER A 73 -15.08 -12.24 5.17
CA SER A 73 -15.46 -11.02 4.46
C SER A 73 -14.66 -10.83 3.18
N ALA A 74 -15.37 -10.54 2.09
CA ALA A 74 -14.79 -10.18 0.80
C ALA A 74 -15.38 -8.86 0.29
N ALA A 75 -14.58 -8.08 -0.45
CA ALA A 75 -15.06 -6.83 -1.04
C ALA A 75 -16.10 -7.11 -2.14
N PHE A 76 -15.77 -8.07 -3.01
CA PHE A 76 -16.57 -8.46 -4.16
C PHE A 76 -16.72 -9.99 -4.22
N THR A 77 -17.88 -10.44 -4.69
CA THR A 77 -18.06 -11.84 -5.08
C THR A 77 -17.52 -12.07 -6.49
N LEU A 78 -17.11 -13.31 -6.83
CA LEU A 78 -16.45 -13.63 -8.11
C LEU A 78 -17.26 -13.26 -9.37
N PHE A 79 -18.57 -13.06 -9.25
CA PHE A 79 -19.48 -12.78 -10.37
C PHE A 79 -20.13 -11.39 -10.28
N GLU A 80 -19.82 -10.60 -9.25
CA GLU A 80 -20.40 -9.27 -9.06
C GLU A 80 -19.53 -8.20 -9.71
N ILE A 81 -20.16 -7.31 -10.47
CA ILE A 81 -19.50 -6.10 -10.97
C ILE A 81 -19.21 -5.20 -9.76
N PRO A 82 -17.94 -4.80 -9.51
CA PRO A 82 -17.59 -3.93 -8.40
C PRO A 82 -18.45 -2.66 -8.42
N ARG A 83 -19.29 -2.48 -7.38
CA ARG A 83 -20.06 -1.26 -7.18
C ARG A 83 -19.76 -0.72 -5.81
N ILE A 84 -19.08 0.42 -5.76
CA ILE A 84 -18.72 1.06 -4.50
C ILE A 84 -19.91 1.87 -4.00
N ARG A 85 -20.26 1.68 -2.73
CA ARG A 85 -21.31 2.46 -2.07
C ARG A 85 -20.67 3.65 -1.38
N GLN A 86 -21.20 4.85 -1.65
CA GLN A 86 -20.82 6.10 -0.99
C GLN A 86 -21.43 6.20 0.43
N ALA A 87 -21.38 5.11 1.19
CA ALA A 87 -21.98 4.96 2.50
C ALA A 87 -21.20 3.93 3.33
N PRO A 88 -21.29 3.97 4.68
CA PRO A 88 -20.63 2.99 5.54
C PRO A 88 -21.03 1.55 5.19
N LEU A 89 -20.10 0.63 5.36
CA LEU A 89 -20.38 -0.79 5.16
C LEU A 89 -21.47 -1.27 6.14
N PRO A 90 -22.37 -2.17 5.68
CA PRO A 90 -23.37 -2.75 6.56
C PRO A 90 -22.72 -3.66 7.61
N HIS A 91 -23.36 -3.76 8.78
CA HIS A 91 -22.89 -4.61 9.89
C HIS A 91 -22.74 -6.10 9.53
N SER A 92 -23.39 -6.56 8.46
CA SER A 92 -23.25 -7.92 7.94
C SER A 92 -21.90 -8.18 7.26
N ARG A 93 -21.22 -7.15 6.76
CA ARG A 93 -19.90 -7.26 6.12
C ARG A 93 -18.76 -6.89 7.07
N LEU A 94 -18.99 -5.93 7.95
CA LEU A 94 -18.03 -5.49 8.94
C LEU A 94 -18.74 -5.27 10.27
N ALA A 95 -18.41 -6.08 11.27
CA ALA A 95 -19.06 -6.03 12.57
C ALA A 95 -18.89 -4.65 13.25
N MET A 96 -19.87 -4.27 14.06
CA MET A 96 -19.80 -3.03 14.84
C MET A 96 -18.69 -3.12 15.88
N ALA A 97 -17.78 -2.15 15.87
CA ALA A 97 -16.72 -2.07 16.86
C ALA A 97 -17.28 -1.72 18.24
N THR A 98 -16.69 -2.32 19.28
CA THR A 98 -17.10 -2.08 20.68
C THR A 98 -16.05 -1.32 21.48
N THR A 99 -14.81 -1.26 20.99
CA THR A 99 -13.70 -0.54 21.64
C THR A 99 -13.16 0.53 20.70
N PRO A 100 -12.51 1.58 21.22
CA PRO A 100 -11.82 2.57 20.39
C PRO A 100 -10.78 1.93 19.46
N MET A 101 -10.02 0.95 19.95
CA MET A 101 -9.01 0.24 19.15
C MET A 101 -9.62 -0.66 18.07
N ASP A 102 -10.83 -1.20 18.30
CA ASP A 102 -11.55 -1.92 17.24
C ASP A 102 -12.03 -1.00 16.13
N GLU A 103 -12.43 0.24 16.45
CA GLU A 103 -12.74 1.24 15.42
C GLU A 103 -11.49 1.55 14.56
N LEU A 104 -10.34 1.78 15.20
CA LEU A 104 -9.07 2.02 14.50
C LEU A 104 -8.65 0.83 13.63
N TRP A 105 -8.69 -0.40 14.17
CA TRP A 105 -8.40 -1.60 13.40
C TRP A 105 -9.35 -1.77 12.21
N SER A 106 -10.64 -1.45 12.40
CA SER A 106 -11.66 -1.60 11.36
C SER A 106 -11.45 -0.69 10.15
N ILE A 107 -10.64 0.37 10.27
CA ILE A 107 -10.36 1.29 9.16
C ILE A 107 -9.75 0.53 7.98
N LYS A 108 -8.68 -0.25 8.22
CA LYS A 108 -8.02 -1.03 7.16
C LYS A 108 -8.98 -2.05 6.57
N ALA A 109 -9.72 -2.78 7.42
CA ALA A 109 -10.72 -3.74 6.98
C ALA A 109 -11.80 -3.09 6.11
N ALA A 110 -12.29 -1.92 6.50
CA ALA A 110 -13.31 -1.18 5.76
C ALA A 110 -12.80 -0.77 4.36
N LEU A 111 -11.59 -0.22 4.29
CA LEU A 111 -10.96 0.14 3.02
C LEU A 111 -10.73 -1.07 2.12
N ASP A 112 -10.27 -2.18 2.69
CA ASP A 112 -10.05 -3.44 1.97
C ASP A 112 -11.36 -4.02 1.41
N LEU A 113 -12.47 -3.85 2.14
CA LEU A 113 -13.83 -4.24 1.73
C LEU A 113 -14.52 -3.23 0.80
N GLY A 114 -13.85 -2.13 0.44
CA GLY A 114 -14.33 -1.14 -0.52
C GLY A 114 -15.15 0.01 0.07
N GLU A 115 -15.02 0.30 1.36
CA GLU A 115 -15.52 1.56 1.93
C GLU A 115 -14.66 2.73 1.39
N PRO A 116 -15.27 3.81 0.86
CA PRO A 116 -14.51 4.97 0.38
C PRO A 116 -13.71 5.64 1.50
N VAL A 117 -12.55 6.19 1.16
CA VAL A 117 -11.61 6.78 2.12
C VAL A 117 -12.27 7.90 2.95
N HIS A 118 -13.05 8.77 2.30
CA HIS A 118 -13.75 9.86 3.01
C HIS A 118 -14.84 9.36 3.97
N VAL A 119 -15.42 8.19 3.73
CA VAL A 119 -16.36 7.54 4.66
C VAL A 119 -15.59 6.93 5.83
N ALA A 120 -14.43 6.32 5.56
CA ALA A 120 -13.58 5.72 6.59
C ALA A 120 -13.08 6.75 7.62
N PHE A 121 -12.94 8.04 7.26
CA PHE A 121 -12.63 9.12 8.22
C PHE A 121 -13.62 9.21 9.38
N ARG A 122 -14.88 8.80 9.19
CA ARG A 122 -15.85 8.76 10.28
C ARG A 122 -15.40 7.84 11.41
N ARG A 123 -14.73 6.73 11.10
CA ARG A 123 -14.27 5.73 12.08
C ARG A 123 -13.18 6.28 13.00
N ILE A 124 -12.32 7.16 12.49
CA ILE A 124 -11.31 7.88 13.31
C ILE A 124 -11.98 8.74 14.38
N HIS A 125 -13.02 9.48 13.99
CA HIS A 125 -13.76 10.34 14.91
C HIS A 125 -14.59 9.51 15.89
N LEU A 126 -15.18 8.40 15.44
CA LEU A 126 -15.89 7.46 16.31
C LEU A 126 -14.95 6.78 17.32
N ALA A 127 -13.72 6.46 16.95
CA ALA A 127 -12.72 5.93 17.88
C ALA A 127 -12.46 6.90 19.03
N LEU A 128 -12.27 8.20 18.72
CA LEU A 128 -12.08 9.25 19.70
C LEU A 128 -13.33 9.45 20.57
N ALA A 129 -14.52 9.56 19.96
CA ALA A 129 -15.77 9.72 20.69
C ALA A 129 -16.03 8.57 21.67
N ARG A 130 -15.78 7.32 21.26
CA ARG A 130 -15.89 6.15 22.15
C ARG A 130 -14.88 6.18 23.28
N TYR A 131 -13.67 6.68 23.03
CA TYR A 131 -12.69 6.85 24.08
C TYR A 131 -13.19 7.88 25.11
N GLU A 132 -13.67 9.03 24.67
CA GLU A 132 -14.24 10.06 25.55
C GLU A 132 -15.43 9.51 26.35
N GLU A 133 -16.37 8.80 25.71
CA GLU A 133 -17.48 8.11 26.38
C GLU A 133 -17.00 7.13 27.45
N SER A 134 -15.91 6.39 27.19
CA SER A 134 -15.34 5.44 28.15
C SER A 134 -14.69 6.10 29.37
N GLN A 135 -14.29 7.38 29.26
CA GLN A 135 -13.73 8.16 30.37
C GLN A 135 -14.80 8.76 31.29
N ILE A 136 -16.04 8.90 30.82
CA ILE A 136 -17.16 9.42 31.62
C ILE A 136 -17.55 8.35 32.65
N LYS A 137 -17.05 8.48 33.89
CA LYS A 137 -17.45 7.62 35.00
C LYS A 137 -18.95 7.79 35.29
N PRO A 138 -19.75 6.72 35.39
CA PRO A 138 -21.09 6.83 35.92
C PRO A 138 -21.02 7.15 37.42
N ASP A 139 -21.69 8.22 37.84
CA ASP A 139 -21.70 8.83 39.19
C ASP A 139 -22.13 7.89 40.36
N ASN A 140 -22.40 6.61 40.10
CA ASN A 140 -23.14 5.74 41.04
C ASN A 140 -22.72 4.26 41.08
N LYS A 141 -21.49 3.90 40.68
CA LYS A 141 -21.00 2.52 40.87
C LYS A 141 -19.71 2.49 41.68
N GLN A 142 -19.81 1.87 42.85
CA GLN A 142 -18.67 1.42 43.67
C GLN A 142 -17.57 0.88 42.77
N ASP A 143 -16.35 1.36 43.02
CA ASP A 143 -15.15 0.91 42.30
C ASP A 143 -15.15 -0.62 42.19
N PRO A 144 -14.99 -1.18 40.97
CA PRO A 144 -14.90 -2.61 40.80
C PRO A 144 -13.69 -3.12 41.61
N LYS A 145 -13.98 -3.91 42.65
CA LYS A 145 -12.99 -4.61 43.47
C LYS A 145 -11.98 -5.33 42.56
N ASP A 146 -10.69 -5.00 42.72
CA ASP A 146 -9.48 -5.79 42.39
C ASP A 146 -9.65 -6.87 41.30
N GLY A 147 -10.14 -6.46 40.13
CA GLY A 147 -10.08 -7.25 38.89
C GLY A 147 -9.10 -6.58 37.94
N TRP A 148 -8.43 -7.36 37.10
CA TRP A 148 -7.50 -6.87 36.08
C TRP A 148 -8.15 -5.77 35.22
N THR A 149 -7.98 -4.51 35.60
CA THR A 149 -8.37 -3.37 34.79
C THR A 149 -7.24 -3.18 33.78
N THR A 150 -7.36 -3.78 32.60
CA THR A 150 -6.71 -3.15 31.44
C THR A 150 -7.39 -1.80 31.32
N LYS A 151 -6.73 -0.74 31.81
CA LYS A 151 -6.99 0.59 31.27
C LYS A 151 -6.69 0.41 29.78
N ASP A 152 -7.72 0.24 28.97
CA ASP A 152 -7.58 0.25 27.52
C ASP A 152 -7.18 1.70 27.17
N ALA A 153 -5.88 2.01 27.35
CA ALA A 153 -5.32 3.30 27.06
C ALA A 153 -5.55 3.54 25.57
N PHE A 154 -6.17 4.65 25.24
CA PHE A 154 -6.35 5.01 23.85
C PHE A 154 -5.00 5.42 23.29
N ASP A 155 -4.56 4.63 22.32
CA ASP A 155 -3.29 4.87 21.67
C ASP A 155 -3.43 6.03 20.67
N VAL A 156 -2.98 7.20 21.13
CA VAL A 156 -2.95 8.44 20.34
C VAL A 156 -2.00 8.31 19.14
N ALA A 157 -0.92 7.53 19.27
CA ALA A 157 0.00 7.29 18.17
C ALA A 157 -0.65 6.43 17.08
N ALA A 158 -1.33 5.34 17.42
CA ALA A 158 -2.11 4.56 16.45
C ALA A 158 -3.23 5.38 15.80
N TRP A 159 -3.87 6.28 16.56
CA TRP A 159 -4.89 7.19 16.00
C TRP A 159 -4.29 8.12 14.94
N HIS A 160 -3.16 8.76 15.23
CA HIS A 160 -2.45 9.60 14.25
C HIS A 160 -1.90 8.79 13.06
N ALA A 161 -1.36 7.59 13.29
CA ALA A 161 -0.89 6.71 12.23
C ALA A 161 -2.02 6.32 11.25
N ALA A 162 -3.23 6.06 11.78
CA ALA A 162 -4.40 5.79 10.96
C ALA A 162 -4.80 7.02 10.12
N GLN A 163 -4.74 8.24 10.69
CA GLN A 163 -4.99 9.46 9.94
C GLN A 163 -3.98 9.67 8.81
N ALA A 164 -2.69 9.47 9.09
CA ALA A 164 -1.63 9.57 8.10
C ALA A 164 -1.91 8.67 6.89
N GLY A 165 -2.33 7.42 7.13
CA GLY A 165 -2.69 6.48 6.08
C GLY A 165 -3.89 6.93 5.24
N LEU A 166 -4.94 7.51 5.86
CA LEU A 166 -6.11 8.01 5.12
C LEU A 166 -5.78 9.27 4.30
N TRP A 167 -5.05 10.23 4.88
CA TRP A 167 -4.63 11.44 4.15
C TRP A 167 -3.71 11.10 2.99
N ALA A 168 -2.79 10.15 3.17
CA ALA A 168 -1.98 9.62 2.07
C ALA A 168 -2.84 8.96 0.98
N SER A 169 -3.88 8.23 1.36
CA SER A 169 -4.82 7.60 0.41
C SER A 169 -5.65 8.64 -0.37
N LEU A 170 -6.02 9.75 0.27
CA LEU A 170 -6.61 10.92 -0.40
C LEU A 170 -5.59 11.73 -1.22
N GLY A 171 -4.30 11.42 -1.12
CA GLY A 171 -3.24 12.14 -1.81
C GLY A 171 -2.90 13.51 -1.21
N SER A 172 -3.24 13.77 0.06
CA SER A 172 -2.76 14.94 0.80
C SER A 172 -1.49 14.59 1.55
N GLU A 173 -0.34 14.93 0.96
CA GLU A 173 0.96 14.59 1.53
C GLU A 173 1.28 15.41 2.80
N THR A 174 0.96 16.70 2.80
CA THR A 174 1.26 17.60 3.93
C THR A 174 0.55 17.17 5.21
N LEU A 175 -0.73 16.81 5.11
CA LEU A 175 -1.50 16.31 6.25
C LEU A 175 -1.05 14.90 6.65
N ALA A 176 -0.69 14.04 5.69
CA ALA A 176 -0.11 12.75 6.01
C ALA A 176 1.18 12.94 6.83
N MET A 177 2.11 13.78 6.37
CA MET A 177 3.37 14.07 7.06
C MET A 177 3.16 14.65 8.46
N LEU A 178 2.21 15.59 8.62
CA LEU A 178 1.88 16.15 9.93
C LEU A 178 1.50 15.05 10.94
N HIS A 179 0.60 14.14 10.54
CA HIS A 179 0.16 13.06 11.42
C HIS A 179 1.24 12.00 11.65
N GLU A 180 2.12 11.78 10.69
CA GLU A 180 3.30 10.95 10.88
C GLU A 180 4.24 11.54 11.93
N ASP A 181 4.54 12.83 11.85
CA ASP A 181 5.42 13.51 12.81
C ASP A 181 4.79 13.48 14.22
N MET A 182 3.48 13.69 14.32
CA MET A 182 2.74 13.54 15.58
C MET A 182 2.85 12.12 16.15
N THR A 183 2.75 11.09 15.30
CA THR A 183 2.92 9.68 15.71
C THR A 183 4.33 9.42 16.25
N LEU A 184 5.35 9.93 15.55
CA LEU A 184 6.76 9.74 15.93
C LEU A 184 7.15 10.53 17.19
N SER A 185 6.46 11.64 17.47
CA SER A 185 6.70 12.48 18.65
C SER A 185 6.02 11.99 19.93
N ALA A 186 5.16 10.97 19.85
CA ALA A 186 4.45 10.46 21.01
C ALA A 186 5.36 9.59 21.90
N ASP A 187 5.44 9.91 23.20
CA ASP A 187 6.32 9.24 24.17
C ASP A 187 5.97 7.75 24.38
N GLU A 188 4.70 7.38 24.25
CA GLU A 188 4.19 5.99 24.39
C GLU A 188 3.68 5.46 23.05
N ALA A 189 4.42 5.70 21.96
CA ALA A 189 4.01 5.21 20.65
C ALA A 189 4.05 3.69 20.57
N ASP A 190 2.92 3.07 20.19
CA ASP A 190 2.88 1.66 19.80
C ASP A 190 3.86 1.39 18.65
N GLU A 191 4.62 0.30 18.78
CA GLU A 191 5.66 -0.08 17.81
C GLU A 191 5.06 -0.31 16.42
N ASP A 192 3.83 -0.86 16.32
CA ASP A 192 3.16 -1.08 15.04
C ASP A 192 2.71 0.24 14.40
N GLY A 193 2.18 1.18 15.19
CA GLY A 193 1.84 2.53 14.74
C GLY A 193 3.07 3.28 14.20
N ARG A 194 4.18 3.25 14.95
CA ARG A 194 5.46 3.87 14.56
C ARG A 194 6.02 3.26 13.29
N LEU A 195 6.09 1.92 13.22
CA LEU A 195 6.55 1.23 12.02
C LEU A 195 5.64 1.54 10.82
N SER A 196 4.32 1.54 11.00
CA SER A 196 3.36 1.85 9.93
C SER A 196 3.64 3.18 9.24
N VAL A 197 3.92 4.21 10.03
CA VAL A 197 4.27 5.55 9.57
C VAL A 197 5.60 5.57 8.82
N LEU A 198 6.64 4.94 9.39
CA LEU A 198 7.97 4.90 8.76
C LEU A 198 7.95 4.15 7.42
N LEU A 199 7.22 3.04 7.34
CA LEU A 199 7.00 2.30 6.11
C LEU A 199 6.26 3.14 5.05
N GLY A 200 5.20 3.86 5.47
CA GLY A 200 4.48 4.78 4.58
C GLY A 200 5.35 5.92 4.05
N ARG A 201 6.17 6.51 4.92
CA ARG A 201 7.15 7.55 4.58
C ARG A 201 8.20 7.05 3.60
N ALA A 202 8.78 5.86 3.83
CA ALA A 202 9.76 5.27 2.94
C ALA A 202 9.19 5.02 1.53
N VAL A 203 7.95 4.53 1.43
CA VAL A 203 7.27 4.35 0.13
C VAL A 203 7.09 5.68 -0.60
N ARG A 204 6.73 6.77 0.10
CA ARG A 204 6.61 8.09 -0.52
C ARG A 204 7.96 8.67 -0.95
N LEU A 205 9.01 8.49 -0.15
CA LEU A 205 10.38 8.87 -0.55
C LEU A 205 10.81 8.12 -1.81
N ALA A 206 10.48 6.83 -1.92
CA ALA A 206 10.73 6.06 -3.14
C ALA A 206 9.93 6.59 -4.36
N SER A 207 8.67 7.01 -4.19
CA SER A 207 7.91 7.69 -5.27
C SER A 207 8.52 9.03 -5.70
N LYS A 208 9.32 9.67 -4.83
CA LYS A 208 10.06 10.92 -5.11
C LYS A 208 11.44 10.71 -5.71
N ALA A 209 11.77 9.48 -6.14
CA ALA A 209 13.10 9.07 -6.57
C ALA A 209 14.19 9.15 -5.47
N ARG A 210 13.82 9.31 -4.20
CA ARG A 210 14.77 9.40 -3.06
C ARG A 210 14.99 8.01 -2.45
N PHE A 211 15.48 7.08 -3.28
CA PHE A 211 15.66 5.67 -2.88
C PHE A 211 16.66 5.50 -1.74
N ASP A 212 17.79 6.21 -1.79
CA ASP A 212 18.83 6.13 -0.75
C ASP A 212 18.30 6.56 0.61
N GLU A 213 17.48 7.61 0.66
CA GLU A 213 16.85 8.08 1.89
C GLU A 213 15.76 7.14 2.38
N ALA A 214 14.98 6.55 1.46
CA ALA A 214 13.99 5.54 1.81
C ALA A 214 14.67 4.33 2.46
N VAL A 215 15.77 3.85 1.89
CA VAL A 215 16.54 2.72 2.42
C VAL A 215 17.23 3.10 3.73
N ALA A 216 17.83 4.29 3.83
CA ALA A 216 18.44 4.77 5.07
C ALA A 216 17.42 4.86 6.22
N LEU A 217 16.20 5.34 5.95
CA LEU A 217 15.11 5.37 6.92
C LEU A 217 14.70 3.97 7.37
N LEU A 218 14.69 3.00 6.46
CA LEU A 218 14.31 1.62 6.75
C LEU A 218 15.41 0.84 7.48
N LEU A 219 16.68 1.22 7.33
CA LEU A 219 17.83 0.56 7.95
C LEU A 219 18.31 1.24 9.24
N ASP A 220 17.53 2.18 9.79
CA ASP A 220 17.82 2.78 11.08
C ASP A 220 17.82 1.69 12.17
N ILE A 221 18.92 1.59 12.92
CA ILE A 221 19.10 0.59 13.99
C ILE A 221 17.99 0.71 15.04
N THR A 222 17.56 1.94 15.34
CA THR A 222 16.49 2.19 16.32
C THR A 222 15.14 1.64 15.88
N LEU A 223 14.95 1.40 14.58
CA LEU A 223 13.76 0.75 14.03
C LEU A 223 13.84 -0.77 14.12
N LEU A 224 15.05 -1.33 13.97
CA LEU A 224 15.27 -2.78 13.89
C LEU A 224 15.32 -3.45 15.26
N GLU A 225 15.74 -2.72 16.29
CA GLU A 225 15.78 -3.21 17.66
C GLU A 225 14.36 -3.56 18.15
N GLY A 226 14.16 -4.80 18.57
CA GLY A 226 12.92 -5.24 19.21
C GLY A 226 11.78 -5.64 18.25
N LEU A 227 11.99 -5.63 16.93
CA LEU A 227 10.93 -6.02 15.99
C LEU A 227 10.44 -7.45 16.23
N SER A 228 9.13 -7.58 16.46
CA SER A 228 8.48 -8.88 16.40
C SER A 228 8.57 -9.46 14.99
N LEU A 229 8.48 -10.79 14.86
CA LEU A 229 8.55 -11.49 13.58
C LEU A 229 7.53 -10.95 12.56
N ALA A 230 6.31 -10.63 13.01
CA ALA A 230 5.27 -10.07 12.15
C ALA A 230 5.62 -8.68 11.62
N LEU A 231 6.19 -7.82 12.48
CA LEU A 231 6.65 -6.48 12.11
C LEU A 231 7.85 -6.54 11.16
N TYR A 232 8.80 -7.45 11.42
CA TYR A 232 9.92 -7.74 10.53
C TYR A 232 9.44 -8.12 9.11
N HIS A 233 8.46 -9.02 8.97
CA HIS A 233 7.96 -9.39 7.63
C HIS A 233 7.30 -8.23 6.88
N ARG A 234 6.64 -7.33 7.61
CA ARG A 234 6.03 -6.13 7.03
C ARG A 234 7.11 -5.16 6.59
N TRP A 235 8.13 -4.94 7.43
CA TRP A 235 9.29 -4.12 7.13
C TRP A 235 10.07 -4.65 5.92
N ALA A 236 10.47 -5.92 5.95
CA ALA A 236 11.25 -6.57 4.89
C ALA A 236 10.55 -6.44 3.53
N ARG A 237 9.23 -6.61 3.48
CA ARG A 237 8.47 -6.43 2.22
C ARG A 237 8.61 -5.03 1.65
N VAL A 238 8.56 -4.01 2.49
CA VAL A 238 8.69 -2.64 2.03
C VAL A 238 10.11 -2.39 1.54
N VAL A 239 11.14 -2.87 2.25
CA VAL A 239 12.54 -2.83 1.78
C VAL A 239 12.66 -3.46 0.40
N TRP A 240 12.15 -4.69 0.23
CA TRP A 240 12.16 -5.37 -1.06
C TRP A 240 11.40 -4.60 -2.14
N SER A 241 10.25 -4.01 -1.81
CA SER A 241 9.48 -3.21 -2.77
C SER A 241 10.22 -1.95 -3.22
N VAL A 242 11.00 -1.31 -2.33
CA VAL A 242 11.81 -0.13 -2.64
C VAL A 242 12.98 -0.51 -3.54
N LEU A 243 13.71 -1.58 -3.19
CA LEU A 243 14.84 -2.07 -3.99
C LEU A 243 14.39 -2.58 -5.37
N LYS A 244 13.30 -3.37 -5.42
CA LYS A 244 12.71 -3.86 -6.66
C LYS A 244 12.26 -2.70 -7.55
N ARG A 245 11.58 -1.69 -6.99
CA ARG A 245 11.19 -0.49 -7.74
C ARG A 245 12.39 0.25 -8.30
N GLN A 246 13.47 0.39 -7.54
CA GLN A 246 14.70 1.02 -8.01
C GLN A 246 15.31 0.23 -9.19
N ALA A 247 15.42 -1.10 -9.05
CA ALA A 247 15.95 -1.98 -10.08
C ALA A 247 15.10 -1.94 -11.37
N ASP A 248 13.77 -2.02 -11.22
CA ASP A 248 12.79 -1.93 -12.33
C ASP A 248 12.96 -0.61 -13.10
N MET A 249 13.07 0.53 -12.40
CA MET A 249 13.25 1.85 -13.04
C MET A 249 14.57 1.94 -13.81
N THR A 250 15.65 1.40 -13.25
CA THR A 250 16.95 1.37 -13.94
C THR A 250 17.03 0.31 -15.04
N GLN A 251 16.05 -0.59 -15.15
CA GLN A 251 16.09 -1.79 -15.99
C GLN A 251 17.33 -2.67 -15.73
N ASP A 252 17.73 -2.80 -14.46
CA ASP A 252 18.87 -3.63 -14.07
C ASP A 252 18.47 -5.10 -13.91
N ALA A 253 18.53 -5.86 -15.00
CA ALA A 253 18.17 -7.27 -15.02
C ALA A 253 19.00 -8.12 -14.04
N GLU A 254 20.30 -7.85 -13.89
CA GLU A 254 21.15 -8.59 -12.96
C GLU A 254 20.79 -8.28 -11.50
N GLY A 255 20.53 -7.01 -11.19
CA GLY A 255 20.05 -6.60 -9.88
C GLY A 255 18.73 -7.29 -9.52
N LEU A 256 17.80 -7.39 -10.47
CA LEU A 256 16.54 -8.13 -10.29
C LEU A 256 16.78 -9.62 -10.00
N VAL A 257 17.71 -10.28 -10.69
CA VAL A 257 18.05 -11.69 -10.42
C VAL A 257 18.63 -11.86 -9.00
N ILE A 258 19.50 -10.94 -8.56
CA ILE A 258 20.03 -10.96 -7.19
C ILE A 258 18.89 -10.81 -6.18
N LEU A 259 17.99 -9.86 -6.41
CA LEU A 259 16.83 -9.65 -5.53
C LEU A 259 15.92 -10.87 -5.52
N GLU A 260 15.61 -11.48 -6.66
CA GLU A 260 14.79 -12.70 -6.73
C GLU A 260 15.42 -13.88 -5.96
N ALA A 261 16.75 -13.99 -5.94
CA ALA A 261 17.46 -15.02 -5.17
C ALA A 261 17.47 -14.76 -3.65
N LEU A 262 17.35 -13.51 -3.22
CA LEU A 262 17.35 -13.12 -1.81
C LEU A 262 15.93 -13.00 -1.24
N MET A 263 14.96 -12.65 -2.07
CA MET A 263 13.56 -12.48 -1.68
C MET A 263 12.90 -13.82 -1.37
N PRO A 264 11.99 -13.85 -0.38
CA PRO A 264 11.14 -15.01 -0.20
C PRO A 264 10.20 -15.15 -1.42
N PRO A 265 9.82 -16.37 -1.83
CA PRO A 265 8.97 -16.58 -3.01
C PRO A 265 7.69 -15.73 -2.95
N GLU A 266 7.21 -15.19 -4.07
CA GLU A 266 6.07 -14.24 -4.07
C GLU A 266 4.77 -14.82 -3.43
N GLY A 267 4.62 -16.16 -3.40
CA GLY A 267 3.51 -16.86 -2.72
C GLY A 267 3.71 -17.14 -1.23
N SER A 268 4.91 -16.90 -0.69
CA SER A 268 5.23 -17.16 0.72
C SER A 268 4.63 -16.13 1.66
N ILE A 269 4.27 -14.93 1.17
CA ILE A 269 3.69 -13.87 1.99
C ILE A 269 2.32 -13.50 1.43
N ALA A 270 1.28 -13.72 2.23
CA ALA A 270 -0.08 -13.39 1.85
C ALA A 270 -0.81 -12.61 2.95
N CYS A 271 -1.67 -11.69 2.54
CA CYS A 271 -2.78 -11.26 3.38
C CYS A 271 -3.89 -12.31 3.24
N LEU A 272 -4.44 -12.84 4.33
CA LEU A 272 -5.45 -13.91 4.22
C LEU A 272 -6.87 -13.34 4.02
N GLY A 273 -7.11 -12.09 4.39
CA GLY A 273 -8.40 -11.42 4.25
C GLY A 273 -8.36 -9.94 4.62
N ALA A 274 -9.52 -9.29 4.64
CA ALA A 274 -9.63 -7.85 4.87
C ALA A 274 -9.16 -7.43 6.27
N GLY A 275 -8.34 -6.37 6.35
CA GLY A 275 -7.82 -5.85 7.62
C GLY A 275 -6.76 -6.72 8.30
N GLY A 276 -6.50 -7.92 7.77
CA GLY A 276 -5.49 -8.83 8.31
C GLY A 276 -4.08 -8.30 8.10
N PRO A 277 -3.14 -8.60 9.02
CA PRO A 277 -1.73 -8.40 8.76
C PRO A 277 -1.27 -9.37 7.67
N SER A 278 -0.23 -9.00 6.96
CA SER A 278 0.37 -9.89 5.98
C SER A 278 1.31 -10.87 6.68
N ARG A 279 1.18 -12.17 6.36
CA ARG A 279 1.86 -13.25 7.09
C ARG A 279 2.67 -14.11 6.14
N GLN A 280 3.75 -14.69 6.66
CA GLN A 280 4.47 -15.75 5.95
C GLN A 280 3.72 -17.08 6.09
N LEU A 281 3.32 -17.65 4.97
CA LEU A 281 2.86 -19.02 4.86
C LEU A 281 4.13 -19.89 4.90
N GLY A 282 4.36 -20.57 6.03
CA GLY A 282 5.61 -21.27 6.35
C GLY A 282 6.01 -22.43 5.42
N HIS A 283 5.25 -22.69 4.34
CA HIS A 283 5.63 -23.65 3.30
C HIS A 283 5.22 -23.11 1.93
N PRO A 284 6.06 -23.26 0.88
CA PRO A 284 5.56 -23.16 -0.48
C PRO A 284 4.44 -24.20 -0.60
N SER A 285 3.22 -23.76 -0.94
CA SER A 285 2.14 -24.70 -1.25
C SER A 285 2.69 -25.66 -2.30
N ALA A 286 2.50 -26.96 -2.10
CA ALA A 286 2.85 -27.99 -3.08
C ALA A 286 1.99 -27.90 -4.37
N ASP A 287 1.11 -26.89 -4.47
CA ASP A 287 0.39 -26.57 -5.68
C ASP A 287 1.35 -26.02 -6.74
N LEU A 288 1.88 -26.95 -7.54
CA LEU A 288 2.74 -26.75 -8.72
C LEU A 288 2.07 -25.94 -9.86
N ASN A 289 0.93 -25.30 -9.61
CA ASN A 289 0.24 -24.44 -10.56
C ASN A 289 0.44 -22.96 -10.19
N ALA A 290 1.69 -22.49 -10.26
CA ALA A 290 2.08 -21.10 -10.00
C ALA A 290 1.42 -20.03 -10.91
N ASN A 291 0.57 -20.44 -11.87
CA ASN A 291 -0.19 -19.55 -12.74
C ASN A 291 -1.61 -19.24 -12.23
N GLU A 292 -2.11 -19.92 -11.19
CA GLU A 292 -3.39 -19.58 -10.58
C GLU A 292 -3.20 -18.64 -9.38
N ARG A 293 -3.36 -17.36 -9.68
CA ARG A 293 -3.81 -16.28 -8.79
C ARG A 293 -3.22 -16.30 -7.37
N VAL A 294 -2.40 -15.27 -7.10
CA VAL A 294 -2.39 -14.56 -5.81
C VAL A 294 -3.74 -13.84 -5.62
N THR A 295 -4.85 -14.56 -5.76
CA THR A 295 -5.94 -14.35 -4.81
C THR A 295 -5.36 -14.79 -3.48
N THR A 296 -5.68 -14.07 -2.41
CA THR A 296 -5.58 -14.63 -1.05
C THR A 296 -5.98 -16.10 -1.11
N SER A 297 -5.36 -17.00 -0.36
CA SER A 297 -5.56 -18.46 -0.45
C SER A 297 -7.02 -18.94 -0.29
N ARG A 298 -7.97 -18.01 -0.13
CA ARG A 298 -9.43 -18.18 -0.08
C ARG A 298 -10.22 -17.45 -1.19
N GLY A 299 -9.59 -16.85 -2.20
CA GLY A 299 -10.30 -16.18 -3.31
C GLY A 299 -10.84 -14.77 -2.99
N ILE A 300 -10.44 -14.17 -1.86
CA ILE A 300 -10.91 -12.85 -1.42
C ILE A 300 -10.18 -11.76 -2.19
N ILE A 301 -10.93 -10.98 -2.97
CA ILE A 301 -10.45 -9.80 -3.70
C ILE A 301 -10.58 -8.59 -2.77
N LEU A 302 -9.46 -7.91 -2.50
CA LEU A 302 -9.41 -6.66 -1.74
C LEU A 302 -9.54 -5.47 -2.70
N ALA A 303 -10.36 -4.48 -2.37
CA ALA A 303 -10.72 -3.42 -3.30
C ALA A 303 -9.52 -2.57 -3.75
N GLN A 304 -8.63 -2.19 -2.83
CA GLN A 304 -7.45 -1.41 -3.17
C GLN A 304 -6.43 -2.22 -3.98
N GLU A 305 -6.27 -3.51 -3.68
CA GLU A 305 -5.33 -4.36 -4.41
C GLU A 305 -5.84 -4.68 -5.81
N GLU A 306 -7.16 -4.77 -6.01
CA GLU A 306 -7.73 -4.93 -7.34
C GLU A 306 -7.38 -3.76 -8.26
N VAL A 307 -7.49 -2.52 -7.76
CA VAL A 307 -7.09 -1.31 -8.50
C VAL A 307 -5.60 -1.36 -8.85
N ARG A 308 -4.73 -1.64 -7.87
CA ARG A 308 -3.27 -1.71 -8.09
C ARG A 308 -2.92 -2.83 -9.06
N SER A 309 -3.51 -4.02 -8.91
CA SER A 309 -3.25 -5.17 -9.76
C SER A 309 -3.74 -4.92 -11.20
N SER A 310 -4.88 -4.25 -11.37
CA SER A 310 -5.42 -3.88 -12.67
C SER A 310 -4.51 -2.91 -13.42
N LEU A 311 -3.99 -1.89 -12.72
CA LEU A 311 -3.02 -0.95 -13.31
C LEU A 311 -1.68 -1.62 -13.62
N ARG A 312 -1.14 -2.46 -12.73
CA ARG A 312 0.09 -3.24 -13.00
C ARG A 312 -0.08 -4.17 -14.20
N LYS A 313 -1.23 -4.84 -14.33
CA LYS A 313 -1.54 -5.71 -15.48
C LYS A 313 -1.65 -4.89 -16.76
N ALA A 314 -2.30 -3.72 -16.71
CA ALA A 314 -2.38 -2.82 -17.86
C ALA A 314 -0.97 -2.40 -18.33
N LYS A 315 -0.09 -2.00 -17.41
CA LYS A 315 1.31 -1.66 -17.71
C LYS A 315 2.07 -2.83 -18.35
N LYS A 316 1.99 -4.03 -17.76
CA LYS A 316 2.59 -5.25 -18.36
C LYS A 316 2.04 -5.57 -19.75
N MET A 317 0.75 -5.34 -19.98
CA MET A 317 0.13 -5.55 -21.29
C MET A 317 0.60 -4.50 -22.31
N GLN A 318 0.82 -3.24 -21.89
CA GLN A 318 1.41 -2.20 -22.74
C GLN A 318 2.86 -2.56 -23.11
N GLU A 319 3.68 -2.98 -22.12
CA GLU A 319 5.06 -3.42 -22.34
C GLU A 319 5.15 -4.63 -23.29
N ALA A 320 4.14 -5.51 -23.27
CA ALA A 320 4.00 -6.64 -24.17
C ALA A 320 3.42 -6.27 -25.57
N ASN A 321 3.23 -4.99 -25.86
CA ASN A 321 2.61 -4.49 -27.09
C ASN A 321 1.22 -5.09 -27.37
N THR A 322 0.45 -5.34 -26.31
CA THR A 322 -0.93 -5.84 -26.44
C THR A 322 -1.81 -4.74 -27.06
N PRO A 323 -2.74 -5.06 -27.98
CA PRO A 323 -3.61 -4.05 -28.57
C PRO A 323 -4.41 -3.23 -27.53
N SER A 324 -4.45 -1.91 -27.72
CA SER A 324 -5.02 -0.94 -26.78
C SER A 324 -6.48 -1.23 -26.37
N TYR A 325 -7.29 -1.78 -27.28
CA TYR A 325 -8.69 -2.13 -26.99
C TYR A 325 -8.85 -3.26 -25.95
N LEU A 326 -7.83 -4.10 -25.76
CA LEU A 326 -7.81 -5.14 -24.72
C LEU A 326 -7.36 -4.59 -23.36
N ILE A 327 -6.58 -3.50 -23.36
CA ILE A 327 -6.06 -2.85 -22.17
C ILE A 327 -7.10 -1.91 -21.57
N LEU A 328 -7.83 -1.19 -22.45
CA LEU A 328 -8.77 -0.14 -22.08
C LEU A 328 -9.80 -0.54 -21.01
N PRO A 329 -10.49 -1.69 -21.06
CA PRO A 329 -11.46 -2.06 -20.03
C PRO A 329 -10.85 -2.17 -18.63
N ARG A 330 -9.59 -2.63 -18.54
CA ARG A 330 -8.89 -2.76 -17.24
C ARG A 330 -8.55 -1.40 -16.66
N VAL A 331 -8.05 -0.50 -17.49
CA VAL A 331 -7.70 0.87 -17.06
C VAL A 331 -8.95 1.64 -16.66
N LEU A 332 -10.02 1.58 -17.47
CA LEU A 332 -11.30 2.22 -17.14
C LEU A 332 -11.90 1.70 -15.83
N SER A 333 -11.87 0.38 -15.61
CA SER A 333 -12.33 -0.20 -14.35
C SER A 333 -11.49 0.28 -13.16
N ALA A 334 -10.16 0.36 -13.32
CA ALA A 334 -9.28 0.82 -12.24
C ALA A 334 -9.47 2.31 -11.93
N VAL A 335 -9.66 3.14 -12.97
CA VAL A 335 -9.95 4.58 -12.85
C VAL A 335 -11.31 4.79 -12.17
N GLN A 336 -12.35 4.07 -12.59
CA GLN A 336 -13.67 4.16 -11.96
C GLN A 336 -13.60 3.76 -10.49
N MET A 337 -13.01 2.60 -10.18
CA MET A 337 -12.91 2.10 -8.80
C MET A 337 -12.07 3.03 -7.92
N SER A 338 -10.93 3.54 -8.41
CA SER A 338 -10.11 4.48 -7.65
C SER A 338 -10.82 5.81 -7.37
N ASN A 339 -11.60 6.32 -8.32
CA ASN A 339 -12.44 7.50 -8.12
C ASN A 339 -13.51 7.25 -7.05
N GLU A 340 -14.28 6.16 -7.18
CA GLU A 340 -15.36 5.84 -6.24
C GLU A 340 -14.84 5.55 -4.82
N LEU A 341 -13.64 4.97 -4.68
CA LEU A 341 -13.00 4.73 -3.40
C LEU A 341 -12.32 5.98 -2.82
N GLY A 342 -12.12 7.04 -3.61
CA GLY A 342 -11.34 8.22 -3.21
C GLY A 342 -9.84 7.97 -3.10
N LEU A 343 -9.29 7.05 -3.91
CA LEU A 343 -7.86 6.74 -3.98
C LEU A 343 -7.18 7.67 -4.99
N TRP A 344 -7.11 8.96 -4.68
CA TRP A 344 -6.70 10.00 -5.62
C TRP A 344 -5.32 9.79 -6.28
N PRO A 345 -4.26 9.32 -5.57
CA PRO A 345 -2.99 9.02 -6.22
C PRO A 345 -3.13 7.95 -7.33
N LEU A 346 -3.89 6.88 -7.07
CA LEU A 346 -4.12 5.81 -8.03
C LEU A 346 -5.04 6.26 -9.16
N TYR A 347 -6.03 7.11 -8.88
CA TYR A 347 -6.89 7.71 -9.89
C TYR A 347 -6.07 8.56 -10.87
N ARG A 348 -5.23 9.48 -10.36
CA ARG A 348 -4.38 10.34 -11.19
C ARG A 348 -3.41 9.53 -12.05
N HIS A 349 -2.74 8.54 -11.45
CA HIS A 349 -1.89 7.61 -12.21
C HIS A 349 -2.69 6.83 -13.26
N GLY A 350 -3.89 6.36 -12.92
CA GLY A 350 -4.78 5.67 -13.85
C GLY A 350 -5.22 6.54 -15.02
N ILE A 351 -5.46 7.84 -14.82
CA ILE A 351 -5.76 8.80 -15.90
C ILE A 351 -4.55 8.99 -16.82
N ILE A 352 -3.33 9.04 -16.29
CA ILE A 352 -2.11 9.11 -17.11
C ILE A 352 -1.96 7.84 -17.96
N VAL A 353 -2.12 6.66 -17.37
CA VAL A 353 -2.08 5.37 -18.09
C VAL A 353 -3.21 5.31 -19.13
N LEU A 354 -4.40 5.83 -18.83
CA LEU A 354 -5.49 5.94 -19.79
C LEU A 354 -5.11 6.83 -20.97
N GLY A 355 -4.51 7.99 -20.71
CA GLY A 355 -4.01 8.89 -21.75
C GLY A 355 -3.01 8.19 -22.68
N GLU A 356 -2.08 7.42 -22.12
CA GLU A 356 -1.13 6.64 -22.90
C GLU A 356 -1.82 5.58 -23.78
N VAL A 357 -2.75 4.80 -23.21
CA VAL A 357 -3.52 3.79 -23.97
C VAL A 357 -4.32 4.43 -25.11
N LEU A 358 -4.90 5.62 -24.88
CA LEU A 358 -5.66 6.37 -25.88
C LEU A 358 -4.77 6.87 -27.03
N VAL A 359 -3.56 7.35 -26.73
CA VAL A 359 -2.57 7.75 -27.76
C VAL A 359 -2.14 6.56 -28.60
N SER A 360 -1.95 5.40 -27.98
CA SER A 360 -1.59 4.16 -28.70
C SER A 360 -2.71 3.61 -29.59
N MET A 361 -3.90 4.22 -29.63
CA MET A 361 -4.99 3.85 -30.54
C MET A 361 -4.84 4.58 -31.88
N GLU A 362 -3.84 4.19 -32.67
CA GLU A 362 -3.57 4.76 -33.99
C GLU A 362 -4.83 4.79 -34.89
N GLY A 363 -5.06 5.91 -35.56
CA GLY A 363 -6.17 6.09 -36.51
C GLY A 363 -7.56 6.32 -35.89
N ALA A 364 -7.69 6.30 -34.56
CA ALA A 364 -8.95 6.58 -33.87
C ALA A 364 -9.17 8.07 -33.54
N GLY A 365 -8.17 8.93 -33.77
CA GLY A 365 -8.25 10.36 -33.47
C GLY A 365 -8.47 10.67 -31.99
N MET A 366 -7.91 9.85 -31.10
CA MET A 366 -8.14 9.93 -29.65
C MET A 366 -7.20 10.91 -28.93
N ALA A 367 -6.19 11.46 -29.62
CA ALA A 367 -5.23 12.40 -29.08
C ALA A 367 -5.87 13.63 -28.38
N PRO A 368 -6.90 14.33 -28.93
CA PRO A 368 -7.54 15.44 -28.24
C PRO A 368 -8.18 15.03 -26.92
N LYS A 369 -8.78 13.83 -26.89
CA LYS A 369 -9.41 13.29 -25.69
C LYS A 369 -8.35 12.91 -24.65
N ALA A 370 -7.27 12.25 -25.06
CA ALA A 370 -6.14 11.95 -24.18
C ALA A 370 -5.57 13.23 -23.55
N MET A 371 -5.42 14.31 -24.34
CA MET A 371 -4.99 15.62 -23.85
C MET A 371 -5.92 16.14 -22.76
N GLN A 372 -7.23 16.14 -23.03
CA GLN A 372 -8.23 16.68 -22.11
C GLN A 372 -8.26 15.92 -20.78
N GLU A 373 -8.22 14.59 -20.82
CA GLU A 373 -8.23 13.76 -19.62
C GLU A 373 -6.96 13.99 -18.78
N VAL A 374 -5.77 14.00 -19.40
CA VAL A 374 -4.51 14.22 -18.66
C VAL A 374 -4.43 15.64 -18.10
N LEU A 375 -4.84 16.66 -18.86
CA LEU A 375 -4.88 18.04 -18.39
C LEU A 375 -5.85 18.24 -17.22
N SER A 376 -6.94 17.47 -17.16
CA SER A 376 -7.93 17.57 -16.07
C SER A 376 -7.35 17.25 -14.68
N VAL A 377 -6.27 16.46 -14.64
CA VAL A 377 -5.59 16.06 -13.39
C VAL A 377 -4.19 16.65 -13.25
N TRP A 378 -3.68 17.39 -14.25
CA TRP A 378 -2.27 17.76 -14.36
C TRP A 378 -1.75 18.59 -13.19
N ASP A 379 -2.49 19.62 -12.76
CA ASP A 379 -2.11 20.46 -11.63
C ASP A 379 -1.98 19.64 -10.33
N GLN A 380 -2.85 18.65 -10.16
CA GLN A 380 -2.82 17.76 -9.00
C GLN A 380 -1.66 16.77 -9.07
N VAL A 381 -1.27 16.32 -10.27
CA VAL A 381 -0.10 15.47 -10.48
C VAL A 381 1.16 16.24 -10.12
N LEU A 382 1.32 17.47 -10.62
CA LEU A 382 2.44 18.34 -10.28
C LEU A 382 2.52 18.61 -8.77
N GLY A 383 1.39 18.85 -8.11
CA GLY A 383 1.32 19.07 -6.67
C GLY A 383 1.55 17.82 -5.81
N SER A 384 1.46 16.61 -6.39
CA SER A 384 1.57 15.35 -5.63
C SER A 384 2.99 14.93 -5.29
N GLY A 385 3.98 15.45 -6.02
CA GLY A 385 5.39 15.05 -5.88
C GLY A 385 5.68 13.60 -6.26
N ASP A 386 4.77 12.89 -6.93
CA ASP A 386 5.05 11.58 -7.53
C ASP A 386 5.77 11.80 -8.86
N GLU A 387 7.10 11.72 -8.81
CA GLU A 387 7.97 12.01 -9.95
C GLU A 387 7.68 11.06 -11.12
N GLU A 388 7.31 9.81 -10.86
CA GLU A 388 6.97 8.85 -11.92
C GLU A 388 5.70 9.27 -12.66
N ALA A 389 4.67 9.68 -11.92
CA ALA A 389 3.44 10.21 -12.52
C ALA A 389 3.69 11.51 -13.28
N ILE A 390 4.56 12.40 -12.78
CA ILE A 390 4.93 13.65 -13.46
C ILE A 390 5.66 13.33 -14.77
N ALA A 391 6.67 12.46 -14.76
CA ALA A 391 7.44 12.10 -15.94
C ALA A 391 6.56 11.45 -17.02
N LEU A 392 5.72 10.48 -16.62
CA LEU A 392 4.79 9.81 -17.51
C LEU A 392 3.73 10.76 -18.07
N GLY A 393 3.11 11.60 -17.23
CA GLY A 393 2.09 12.54 -17.68
C GLY A 393 2.66 13.59 -18.63
N ALA A 394 3.86 14.10 -18.36
CA ALA A 394 4.57 15.00 -19.28
C ALA A 394 4.91 14.32 -20.61
N LEU A 395 5.33 13.05 -20.57
CA LEU A 395 5.60 12.26 -21.78
C LEU A 395 4.34 12.06 -22.62
N VAL A 396 3.22 11.70 -21.99
CA VAL A 396 1.93 11.53 -22.66
C VAL A 396 1.46 12.84 -23.30
N LEU A 397 1.52 13.97 -22.57
CA LEU A 397 1.18 15.28 -23.14
C LEU A 397 2.10 15.65 -24.31
N GLY A 398 3.39 15.34 -24.23
CA GLY A 398 4.34 15.48 -25.33
C GLY A 398 3.92 14.69 -26.56
N LYS A 399 3.68 13.37 -26.41
CA LYS A 399 3.23 12.49 -27.50
C LYS A 399 1.94 12.99 -28.17
N VAL A 400 0.94 13.33 -27.36
CA VAL A 400 -0.35 13.87 -27.83
C VAL A 400 -0.15 15.13 -28.67
N LYS A 401 0.68 16.06 -28.19
CA LYS A 401 0.91 17.33 -28.91
C LYS A 401 1.72 17.13 -30.19
N VAL A 402 2.64 16.16 -30.23
CA VAL A 402 3.33 15.77 -31.48
C VAL A 402 2.32 15.25 -32.50
N GLU A 403 1.45 14.31 -32.11
CA GLU A 403 0.42 13.75 -33.00
C GLU A 403 -0.50 14.84 -33.56
N LEU A 404 -1.01 15.72 -32.68
CA LEU A 404 -1.85 16.84 -33.08
C LEU A 404 -1.12 17.88 -33.95
N ALA A 405 0.19 18.08 -33.73
CA ALA A 405 1.00 18.96 -34.57
C ALA A 405 1.20 18.39 -35.97
N LEU A 406 1.38 17.07 -36.09
CA LEU A 406 1.51 16.38 -37.37
C LEU A 406 0.19 16.43 -38.18
N ASP A 407 -0.95 16.24 -37.52
CA ASP A 407 -2.26 16.31 -38.16
C ASP A 407 -2.63 17.72 -38.63
N ASN A 408 -2.33 18.74 -37.82
CA ASN A 408 -2.75 20.12 -38.09
C ASN A 408 -1.66 21.00 -38.74
N GLY A 409 -0.42 20.51 -38.85
CA GLY A 409 0.74 21.29 -39.31
C GLY A 409 1.10 22.47 -38.38
N SER A 410 0.80 22.38 -37.09
CA SER A 410 0.96 23.49 -36.15
C SER A 410 2.34 23.52 -35.48
N ALA A 411 3.16 24.50 -35.83
CA ALA A 411 4.47 24.71 -35.19
C ALA A 411 4.37 25.04 -33.69
N ASN A 412 3.28 25.68 -33.25
CA ASN A 412 3.07 26.04 -31.84
C ASN A 412 2.87 24.80 -30.96
N LEU A 413 2.06 23.83 -31.44
CA LEU A 413 1.84 22.57 -30.71
C LEU A 413 3.13 21.77 -30.59
N LEU A 414 3.98 21.83 -31.62
CA LEU A 414 5.27 21.16 -31.63
C LEU A 414 6.27 21.83 -30.66
N ALA A 415 6.25 23.16 -30.52
CA ALA A 415 7.03 23.85 -29.48
C ALA A 415 6.57 23.46 -28.06
N GLU A 416 5.26 23.45 -27.81
CA GLU A 416 4.72 23.01 -26.52
C GLU A 416 5.02 21.52 -26.23
N ALA A 417 5.07 20.68 -27.27
CA ALA A 417 5.46 19.29 -27.13
C ALA A 417 6.91 19.15 -26.65
N VAL A 418 7.83 19.97 -27.19
CA VAL A 418 9.22 20.02 -26.75
C VAL A 418 9.31 20.39 -25.27
N ASP A 419 8.57 21.39 -24.80
CA ASP A 419 8.57 21.80 -23.39
C ASP A 419 8.15 20.66 -22.46
N HIS A 420 7.07 19.95 -22.81
CA HIS A 420 6.61 18.81 -22.00
C HIS A 420 7.58 17.63 -22.05
N LEU A 421 8.16 17.30 -23.22
CA LEU A 421 9.14 16.22 -23.35
C LEU A 421 10.45 16.54 -22.62
N GLN A 422 10.90 17.80 -22.63
CA GLN A 422 12.04 18.24 -21.83
C GLN A 422 11.76 18.13 -20.34
N HIS A 423 10.57 18.51 -19.89
CA HIS A 423 10.15 18.33 -18.50
C HIS A 423 10.13 16.85 -18.11
N SER A 424 9.57 15.99 -18.97
CA SER A 424 9.61 14.53 -18.78
C SER A 424 11.03 14.00 -18.66
N LEU A 425 11.95 14.43 -19.55
CA LEU A 425 13.34 14.02 -19.54
C LEU A 425 14.07 14.44 -18.26
N GLN A 426 13.87 15.69 -17.80
CA GLN A 426 14.47 16.19 -16.54
C GLN A 426 14.05 15.33 -15.35
N VAL A 427 12.76 15.00 -15.25
CA VAL A 427 12.23 14.18 -14.16
C VAL A 427 12.65 12.71 -14.32
N ALA A 428 12.70 12.18 -15.54
CA ALA A 428 13.16 10.82 -15.83
C ALA A 428 14.64 10.62 -15.46
N ILE A 429 15.49 11.63 -15.68
CA ILE A 429 16.90 11.63 -15.23
C ILE A 429 16.96 11.58 -13.69
N LYS A 430 16.14 12.37 -12.99
CA LYS A 430 16.06 12.34 -11.52
C LYS A 430 15.62 10.96 -11.01
N LEU A 431 14.68 10.32 -11.69
CA LEU A 431 14.22 8.95 -11.39
C LEU A 431 15.23 7.86 -11.75
N ALA A 432 16.25 8.19 -12.53
CA ALA A 432 17.11 7.21 -13.23
C ALA A 432 16.28 6.18 -14.03
N SER A 433 15.15 6.59 -14.60
CA SER A 433 14.26 5.72 -15.38
C SER A 433 14.77 5.57 -16.81
N ARG A 434 15.37 4.42 -17.12
CA ARG A 434 16.01 4.20 -18.42
C ARG A 434 15.00 4.22 -19.58
N SER A 435 13.85 3.59 -19.41
CA SER A 435 12.80 3.55 -20.45
C SER A 435 12.30 4.95 -20.80
N LEU A 436 12.00 5.77 -19.80
CA LEU A 436 11.49 7.12 -20.00
C LEU A 436 12.54 8.05 -20.61
N ILE A 437 13.82 7.93 -20.20
CA ILE A 437 14.91 8.70 -20.81
C ILE A 437 15.02 8.37 -22.30
N LEU A 438 15.06 7.07 -22.65
CA LEU A 438 15.17 6.64 -24.04
C LEU A 438 13.98 7.11 -24.88
N GLU A 439 12.76 7.01 -24.35
CA GLU A 439 11.56 7.42 -25.07
C GLU A 439 11.49 8.94 -25.27
N ALA A 440 11.74 9.73 -24.21
CA ALA A 440 11.73 11.18 -24.29
C ALA A 440 12.84 11.72 -25.22
N THR A 441 14.05 11.17 -25.15
CA THR A 441 15.16 11.57 -26.04
C THR A 441 14.90 11.19 -27.49
N THR A 442 14.29 10.03 -27.75
CA THR A 442 13.90 9.60 -29.11
C THR A 442 12.90 10.58 -29.72
N LEU A 443 11.85 10.95 -28.98
CA LEU A 443 10.83 11.89 -29.47
C LEU A 443 11.41 13.30 -29.67
N LEU A 444 12.24 13.78 -28.74
CA LEU A 444 12.90 15.07 -28.88
C LEU A 444 13.84 15.10 -30.09
N ALA A 445 14.61 14.02 -30.33
CA ALA A 445 15.51 13.93 -31.48
C ALA A 445 14.74 13.92 -32.81
N LEU A 446 13.61 13.21 -32.86
CA LEU A 446 12.71 13.21 -34.02
C LEU A 446 12.14 14.61 -34.28
N ILE A 447 11.72 15.33 -33.24
CA ILE A 447 11.24 16.71 -33.37
C ILE A 447 12.36 17.64 -33.86
N ALA A 448 13.57 17.52 -33.32
CA ALA A 448 14.71 18.32 -33.74
C ALA A 448 15.07 18.10 -35.22
N ASP A 449 15.00 16.85 -35.70
CA ASP A 449 15.20 16.50 -37.10
C ASP A 449 14.11 17.11 -38.00
N MET A 450 12.84 17.04 -37.59
CA MET A 450 11.73 17.70 -38.30
C MET A 450 11.88 19.23 -38.36
N GLN A 451 12.50 19.85 -37.36
CA GLN A 451 12.79 21.29 -37.33
C GLN A 451 14.08 21.66 -38.09
N GLY A 452 14.87 20.68 -38.54
CA GLY A 452 16.16 20.91 -39.20
C GLY A 452 17.29 21.32 -38.25
N ASN A 453 17.16 21.10 -36.94
CA ASN A 453 18.17 21.43 -35.94
C ASN A 453 19.11 20.24 -35.69
N ALA A 454 20.11 20.08 -36.55
CA ALA A 454 21.04 18.96 -36.50
C ALA A 454 21.88 18.92 -35.20
N ASP A 455 22.29 20.07 -34.69
CA ASP A 455 23.12 20.16 -33.48
C ASP A 455 22.38 19.60 -32.25
N GLU A 456 21.10 19.96 -32.10
CA GLU A 456 20.27 19.48 -30.99
C GLU A 456 19.94 17.99 -31.12
N ARG A 457 19.67 17.51 -32.35
CA ARG A 457 19.46 16.09 -32.63
C ARG A 457 20.69 15.26 -32.23
N ASP A 458 21.89 15.70 -32.64
CA ASP A 458 23.13 14.97 -32.35
C ASP A 458 23.46 14.98 -30.85
N ARG A 459 23.15 16.08 -30.14
CA ARG A 459 23.22 16.15 -28.67
C ARG A 459 22.29 15.14 -27.99
N LEU A 460 21.05 15.06 -28.44
CA LEU A 460 20.05 14.13 -27.90
C LEU A 460 20.39 12.67 -28.22
N ALA A 461 20.96 12.40 -29.39
CA ALA A 461 21.47 11.08 -29.75
C ALA A 461 22.61 10.63 -28.83
N GLN A 462 23.54 11.52 -28.49
CA GLN A 462 24.59 11.22 -27.50
C GLN A 462 24.00 10.93 -26.12
N GLN A 463 22.99 11.69 -25.68
CA GLN A 463 22.30 11.42 -24.41
C GLN A 463 21.57 10.07 -24.43
N TRP A 464 20.94 9.75 -25.56
CA TRP A 464 20.31 8.44 -25.77
C TRP A 464 21.34 7.32 -25.70
N GLU A 465 22.50 7.46 -26.34
CA GLU A 465 23.59 6.47 -26.28
C GLU A 465 24.12 6.29 -24.85
N MET A 466 24.32 7.38 -24.10
CA MET A 466 24.74 7.31 -22.70
C MET A 466 23.71 6.56 -21.83
N ALA A 467 22.42 6.83 -22.02
CA ALA A 467 21.35 6.13 -21.31
C ALA A 467 21.18 4.67 -21.78
N HIS A 468 21.48 4.40 -23.05
CA HIS A 468 21.39 3.06 -23.62
C HIS A 468 22.55 2.17 -23.20
N VAL A 469 23.77 2.68 -23.13
CA VAL A 469 24.93 1.91 -22.66
C VAL A 469 24.91 1.79 -21.12
N GLY A 470 24.41 2.84 -20.44
CA GLY A 470 24.36 2.91 -18.98
C GLY A 470 25.73 3.15 -18.35
N ASP A 471 25.75 3.78 -17.17
CA ASP A 471 26.97 3.84 -16.37
C ASP A 471 27.17 2.50 -15.64
N ILE A 472 27.96 1.62 -16.25
CA ILE A 472 28.29 0.29 -15.73
C ILE A 472 28.83 0.38 -14.30
N LYS A 473 29.60 1.43 -13.96
CA LYS A 473 30.19 1.58 -12.62
C LYS A 473 29.13 1.93 -11.58
N ASP A 474 28.20 2.83 -11.91
CA ASP A 474 27.10 3.20 -11.03
C ASP A 474 26.15 2.01 -10.81
N LEU A 475 25.80 1.29 -11.88
CA LEU A 475 25.01 0.05 -11.77
C LEU A 475 25.70 -1.00 -10.89
N SER A 476 27.01 -1.21 -11.06
CA SER A 476 27.77 -2.16 -10.23
C SER A 476 27.76 -1.77 -8.75
N ARG A 477 27.92 -0.47 -8.44
CA ARG A 477 27.86 0.03 -7.07
C ARG A 477 26.47 -0.18 -6.45
N ARG A 478 25.40 0.09 -7.21
CA ARG A 478 24.01 -0.11 -6.76
C ARG A 478 23.70 -1.58 -6.53
N ARG A 479 24.16 -2.48 -7.40
CA ARG A 479 24.01 -3.93 -7.21
C ARG A 479 24.66 -4.41 -5.92
N GLU A 480 25.86 -3.91 -5.62
CA GLU A 480 26.55 -4.25 -4.38
C GLU A 480 25.77 -3.72 -3.16
N GLN A 481 25.23 -2.50 -3.22
CA GLN A 481 24.35 -1.98 -2.17
C GLN A 481 23.08 -2.82 -2.02
N MET A 482 22.39 -3.16 -3.11
CA MET A 482 21.20 -4.01 -3.09
C MET A 482 21.50 -5.38 -2.49
N ARG A 483 22.67 -5.95 -2.82
CA ARG A 483 23.14 -7.21 -2.25
C ARG A 483 23.38 -7.08 -0.75
N GLN A 484 24.11 -6.07 -0.29
CA GLN A 484 24.38 -5.85 1.13
C GLN A 484 23.10 -5.66 1.92
N VAL A 485 22.19 -4.81 1.44
CA VAL A 485 20.89 -4.60 2.08
C VAL A 485 20.09 -5.89 2.06
N GLY A 486 20.10 -6.63 0.95
CA GLY A 486 19.37 -7.88 0.85
C GLY A 486 19.92 -8.99 1.76
N GLU A 487 21.24 -9.04 1.96
CA GLU A 487 21.88 -9.92 2.93
C GLU A 487 21.50 -9.54 4.36
N ILE A 488 21.45 -8.23 4.68
CA ILE A 488 20.97 -7.74 6.00
C ILE A 488 19.53 -8.14 6.25
N VAL A 489 18.64 -8.00 5.26
CA VAL A 489 17.23 -8.36 5.41
C VAL A 489 17.06 -9.86 5.56
N LYS A 490 17.94 -10.69 4.97
CA LYS A 490 17.85 -12.16 5.01
C LYS A 490 18.34 -12.77 6.33
N LEU A 491 19.28 -12.12 7.01
CA LEU A 491 19.74 -12.49 8.35
C LEU A 491 18.63 -12.29 9.38
#